data_AF-A0AAW4Q6J4-F1
#
_entry.id   AF-A0AAW4Q6J4-F1
#
_cell.length_a   1.000
_cell.length_b   1.000
_cell.length_c   1.000
_cell.angle_alpha   90.00
_cell.angle_beta   90.00
_cell.angle_gamma   90.00
#
_symmetry.space_group_name_H-M   'P 1'
#
loop_
_entity.id
_entity.type
_entity.pdbx_description
1 polymer ?
#
loop_
_entity_poly.entity_id
_entity_poly.type
_entity_poly.pdbx_seq_one_letter_code
_entity_poly.pdbx_strand_id
1 'polypeptide(L)'
;MSTTTTRFRTAQWDRARVAHLRVAPDFARHLRQIASPVQICYQQLMQEYKGEPVGIECRSIHRESWGFVAPEMSGSEPWRIQRFDEDGFVGHTCHNSLQEAVESLLDEGFRVPDPGALDRIGASERWARGVRLAAVRQKFQEGLITYQQMLEEALALQEVA
;
A
#
# COMPACT_ATOMS: atom_id res chain seq x y z
N MET A 1 -34.88 0.64 12.29
CA MET A 1 -34.31 1.05 11.00
C MET A 1 -33.39 -0.06 10.54
N SER A 2 -33.69 -0.75 9.43
CA SER A 2 -32.85 -1.82 8.91
C SER A 2 -31.62 -1.20 8.25
N THR A 3 -30.47 -1.21 8.93
CA THR A 3 -29.19 -0.79 8.33
C THR A 3 -28.76 -1.89 7.37
N THR A 4 -29.11 -1.76 6.10
CA THR A 4 -28.58 -2.63 5.05
C THR A 4 -27.08 -2.36 4.94
N THR A 5 -26.26 -3.17 5.58
CA THR A 5 -24.81 -3.11 5.44
C THR A 5 -24.43 -3.41 3.99
N THR A 6 -23.88 -2.41 3.31
CA THR A 6 -23.34 -2.58 1.95
C THR A 6 -22.28 -3.68 1.97
N ARG A 7 -22.44 -4.67 1.08
CA ARG A 7 -21.48 -5.76 0.92
C ARG A 7 -20.49 -5.38 -0.17
N PHE A 8 -19.24 -5.17 0.22
CA PHE A 8 -18.11 -4.95 -0.66
C PHE A 8 -17.41 -6.29 -0.94
N ARG A 9 -16.96 -6.49 -2.17
CA ARG A 9 -16.28 -7.73 -2.57
C ARG A 9 -15.06 -7.42 -3.42
N THR A 10 -14.02 -8.21 -3.21
CA THR A 10 -12.85 -8.26 -4.06
C THR A 10 -13.15 -9.07 -5.31
N ALA A 11 -12.46 -8.77 -6.41
CA ALA A 11 -12.56 -9.53 -7.64
C ALA A 11 -12.11 -10.99 -7.42
N GLN A 12 -11.08 -11.20 -6.58
CA GLN A 12 -10.65 -12.54 -6.20
C GLN A 12 -11.74 -13.34 -5.48
N TRP A 13 -12.46 -12.71 -4.54
CA TRP A 13 -13.55 -13.37 -3.81
C TRP A 13 -14.72 -13.74 -4.72
N ASP A 14 -15.10 -12.85 -5.63
CA ASP A 14 -16.18 -13.14 -6.57
C ASP A 14 -15.86 -14.35 -7.46
N ARG A 15 -14.59 -14.51 -7.89
CA ARG A 15 -14.12 -15.72 -8.58
C ARG A 15 -14.17 -16.95 -7.68
N ALA A 16 -13.66 -16.87 -6.44
CA ALA A 16 -13.59 -18.00 -5.52
C ALA A 16 -14.96 -18.53 -5.08
N ARG A 17 -15.96 -17.64 -4.93
CA ARG A 17 -17.34 -18.00 -4.54
C ARG A 17 -18.00 -18.96 -5.55
N VAL A 18 -17.82 -18.70 -6.83
CA VAL A 18 -18.46 -19.48 -7.92
C VAL A 18 -17.57 -20.59 -8.47
N ALA A 19 -16.36 -20.76 -7.94
CA ALA A 19 -15.39 -21.74 -8.43
C ALA A 19 -15.93 -23.19 -8.42
N HIS A 20 -16.83 -23.52 -7.49
CA HIS A 20 -17.46 -24.85 -7.41
C HIS A 20 -18.22 -25.26 -8.68
N LEU A 21 -18.58 -24.30 -9.55
CA LEU A 21 -19.20 -24.56 -10.85
C LEU A 21 -18.21 -25.08 -11.90
N ARG A 22 -16.90 -24.95 -11.67
CA ARG A 22 -15.83 -25.22 -12.65
C ARG A 22 -14.76 -26.19 -12.16
N VAL A 23 -14.63 -26.38 -10.85
CA VAL A 23 -13.58 -27.22 -10.24
C VAL A 23 -14.14 -28.11 -9.15
N ALA A 24 -13.36 -29.12 -8.74
CA ALA A 24 -13.71 -30.02 -7.65
C ALA A 24 -14.07 -29.27 -6.36
N PRO A 25 -15.05 -29.74 -5.55
CA PRO A 25 -15.51 -29.04 -4.36
C PRO A 25 -14.40 -28.70 -3.35
N ASP A 26 -13.43 -29.60 -3.16
CA ASP A 26 -12.32 -29.39 -2.24
C ASP A 26 -11.37 -28.29 -2.73
N PHE A 27 -11.10 -28.24 -4.03
CA PHE A 27 -10.31 -27.17 -4.62
C PHE A 27 -11.06 -25.82 -4.56
N ALA A 28 -12.38 -25.81 -4.81
CA ALA A 28 -13.18 -24.61 -4.62
C ALA A 28 -13.17 -24.11 -3.15
N ARG A 29 -13.15 -25.03 -2.18
CA ARG A 29 -13.00 -24.68 -0.75
C ARG A 29 -11.62 -24.06 -0.49
N HIS A 30 -10.57 -24.65 -1.03
CA HIS A 30 -9.21 -24.12 -0.91
C HIS A 30 -9.06 -22.71 -1.49
N LEU A 31 -9.63 -22.45 -2.68
CA LEU A 31 -9.63 -21.11 -3.29
C LEU A 31 -10.34 -20.07 -2.40
N ARG A 32 -11.45 -20.44 -1.75
CA ARG A 32 -12.11 -19.55 -0.78
C ARG A 32 -11.24 -19.31 0.45
N GLN A 33 -10.54 -20.31 0.96
CA GLN A 33 -9.62 -20.15 2.10
C GLN A 33 -8.50 -19.16 1.77
N ILE A 34 -7.94 -19.23 0.57
CA ILE A 34 -6.91 -18.29 0.09
C ILE A 34 -7.46 -16.86 -0.01
N ALA A 35 -8.64 -16.68 -0.61
CA ALA A 35 -9.22 -15.35 -0.84
C ALA A 35 -9.85 -14.70 0.41
N SER A 36 -10.16 -15.48 1.44
CA SER A 36 -10.92 -15.00 2.62
C SER A 36 -10.21 -13.89 3.41
N PRO A 37 -8.90 -13.96 3.72
CA PRO A 37 -8.25 -12.94 4.54
C PRO A 37 -8.35 -11.55 3.91
N VAL A 38 -8.05 -11.43 2.61
CA VAL A 38 -8.10 -10.16 1.88
C VAL A 38 -9.54 -9.67 1.75
N GLN A 39 -10.49 -10.57 1.45
CA GLN A 39 -11.91 -10.22 1.42
C GLN A 39 -12.44 -9.68 2.76
N ILE A 40 -12.00 -10.24 3.88
CA ILE A 40 -12.41 -9.78 5.22
C ILE A 40 -11.89 -8.36 5.44
N CYS A 41 -10.59 -8.13 5.21
CA CYS A 41 -9.99 -6.79 5.35
C CYS A 41 -10.64 -5.78 4.40
N TYR A 42 -10.91 -6.17 3.15
CA TYR A 42 -11.55 -5.31 2.15
C TYR A 42 -12.96 -4.90 2.56
N GLN A 43 -13.78 -5.87 3.01
CA GLN A 43 -15.13 -5.57 3.52
C GLN A 43 -15.06 -4.60 4.70
N GLN A 44 -14.17 -4.84 5.67
CA GLN A 44 -14.05 -4.01 6.87
C GLN A 44 -13.62 -2.58 6.52
N LEU A 45 -12.54 -2.43 5.74
CA LEU A 45 -12.02 -1.13 5.35
C LEU A 45 -13.03 -0.35 4.51
N MET A 46 -13.59 -0.95 3.46
CA MET A 46 -14.58 -0.30 2.61
C MET A 46 -15.83 0.06 3.39
N GLN A 47 -16.28 -0.78 4.33
CA GLN A 47 -17.46 -0.48 5.14
C GLN A 47 -17.22 0.68 6.11
N GLU A 48 -16.08 0.69 6.80
CA GLU A 48 -15.71 1.74 7.76
C GLU A 48 -15.71 3.12 7.08
N TYR A 49 -15.13 3.18 5.88
CA TYR A 49 -15.00 4.41 5.10
C TYR A 49 -16.08 4.55 4.01
N LYS A 50 -17.22 3.87 4.17
CA LYS A 50 -18.41 4.00 3.30
C LYS A 50 -18.15 3.84 1.79
N GLY A 51 -17.15 3.05 1.44
CA GLY A 51 -16.72 2.76 0.07
C GLY A 51 -15.59 3.66 -0.45
N GLU A 52 -15.12 4.61 0.35
CA GLU A 52 -14.14 5.62 -0.05
C GLU A 52 -12.96 5.73 0.95
N PRO A 53 -12.14 4.67 1.13
CA PRO A 53 -11.00 4.68 2.05
C PRO A 53 -9.77 5.43 1.48
N VAL A 54 -9.99 6.60 0.86
CA VAL A 54 -8.92 7.40 0.25
C VAL A 54 -8.09 8.05 1.36
N GLY A 55 -6.76 7.97 1.23
CA GLY A 55 -5.81 8.54 2.19
C GLY A 55 -5.68 7.76 3.49
N ILE A 56 -6.39 6.64 3.66
CA ILE A 56 -6.33 5.86 4.88
C ILE A 56 -5.08 4.98 4.86
N GLU A 57 -4.13 5.27 5.75
CA GLU A 57 -2.93 4.46 5.89
C GLU A 57 -3.25 3.09 6.49
N CYS A 58 -2.67 2.06 5.88
CA CYS A 58 -2.70 0.70 6.37
C CYS A 58 -1.27 0.21 6.58
N ARG A 59 -0.97 -0.32 7.77
CA ARG A 59 0.29 -0.94 8.11
C ARG A 59 0.38 -2.35 7.51
N SER A 60 1.57 -2.70 7.05
CA SER A 60 1.88 -4.05 6.59
C SER A 60 1.92 -5.04 7.75
N ILE A 61 1.42 -6.26 7.51
CA ILE A 61 1.55 -7.37 8.47
C ILE A 61 2.94 -8.05 8.39
N HIS A 62 3.78 -7.66 7.43
CA HIS A 62 5.06 -8.32 7.16
C HIS A 62 6.27 -7.54 7.66
N ARG A 63 6.17 -6.22 7.80
CA ARG A 63 7.26 -5.33 8.21
C ARG A 63 6.71 -3.97 8.64
N GLU A 64 7.55 -3.14 9.25
CA GLU A 64 7.25 -1.74 9.56
C GLU A 64 7.25 -0.90 8.28
N SER A 65 6.15 -0.98 7.55
CA SER A 65 5.87 -0.18 6.36
C SER A 65 4.38 0.04 6.23
N TRP A 66 3.99 1.10 5.54
CA TRP A 66 2.61 1.51 5.35
C TRP A 66 2.32 1.79 3.89
N GLY A 67 1.05 1.74 3.54
CA GLY A 67 0.56 2.21 2.26
C GLY A 67 -0.86 2.75 2.35
N PHE A 68 -1.21 3.62 1.41
CA PHE A 68 -2.55 4.18 1.28
C PHE A 68 -2.89 4.40 -0.20
N VAL A 69 -4.19 4.50 -0.50
CA VAL A 69 -4.67 4.82 -1.84
C VAL A 69 -4.95 6.32 -1.96
N ALA A 70 -4.52 6.94 -3.05
CA ALA A 70 -4.79 8.34 -3.36
C ALA A 70 -5.07 8.53 -4.86
N PRO A 71 -5.63 9.68 -5.28
CA PRO A 71 -5.66 10.04 -6.69
C PRO A 71 -4.24 10.14 -7.26
N GLU A 72 -4.06 9.64 -8.47
CA GLU A 72 -2.81 9.77 -9.21
C GLU A 72 -2.73 11.15 -9.90
N MET A 73 -1.54 11.74 -9.92
CA MET A 73 -1.31 13.13 -10.36
C MET A 73 -0.65 13.21 -11.75
N SER A 74 -0.05 12.12 -12.24
CA SER A 74 0.77 12.08 -13.46
C SER A 74 0.05 11.59 -14.73
N GLY A 75 -1.16 11.02 -14.59
CA GLY A 75 -2.11 10.87 -15.71
C GLY A 75 -2.13 9.55 -16.46
N SER A 76 -1.43 8.49 -16.02
CA SER A 76 -1.51 7.16 -16.64
C SER A 76 -2.80 6.41 -16.25
N GLU A 77 -3.11 6.40 -14.96
CA GLU A 77 -4.34 5.86 -14.37
C GLU A 77 -4.85 6.83 -13.29
N PRO A 78 -6.13 6.79 -12.86
CA PRO A 78 -6.68 7.79 -11.94
C PRO A 78 -6.34 7.55 -10.46
N TRP A 79 -5.89 6.35 -10.07
CA TRP A 79 -5.60 6.00 -8.68
C TRP A 79 -4.19 5.46 -8.51
N ARG A 80 -3.59 5.69 -7.34
CA ARG A 80 -2.31 5.12 -6.97
C ARG A 80 -2.32 4.54 -5.57
N ILE A 81 -1.51 3.52 -5.36
CA ILE A 81 -1.04 3.11 -4.03
C ILE A 81 0.27 3.83 -3.77
N GLN A 82 0.33 4.60 -2.69
CA GLN A 82 1.55 5.19 -2.18
C GLN A 82 2.09 4.35 -1.03
N ARG A 83 3.37 3.98 -1.05
CA ARG A 83 4.03 3.20 0.00
C ARG A 83 5.16 3.98 0.65
N PHE A 84 5.33 3.76 1.95
CA PHE A 84 6.41 4.35 2.74
C PHE A 84 6.81 3.43 3.90
N ASP A 85 7.98 3.67 4.46
CA ASP A 85 8.46 3.05 5.70
C ASP A 85 9.06 4.12 6.62
N GLU A 86 9.77 3.71 7.66
CA GLU A 86 10.37 4.64 8.62
C GLU A 86 11.44 5.55 8.00
N ASP A 87 11.99 5.19 6.83
CA ASP A 87 13.04 5.91 6.13
C ASP A 87 12.50 6.73 4.93
N GLY A 88 11.19 6.73 4.70
CA GLY A 88 10.55 7.62 3.73
C GLY A 88 9.74 6.90 2.66
N PHE A 89 9.62 7.58 1.51
CA PHE A 89 8.94 7.06 0.33
C PHE A 89 9.65 5.81 -0.21
N VAL A 90 8.87 4.74 -0.44
CA VAL A 90 9.38 3.48 -1.02
C VAL A 90 9.03 3.36 -2.49
N GLY A 91 7.82 3.73 -2.87
CA GLY A 91 7.34 3.58 -4.24
C GLY A 91 5.84 3.76 -4.37
N HIS A 92 5.36 3.78 -5.62
CA HIS A 92 3.94 3.80 -5.93
C HIS A 92 3.62 2.84 -7.07
N THR A 93 2.35 2.48 -7.19
CA THR A 93 1.80 1.80 -8.38
C THR A 93 0.44 2.38 -8.72
N CYS A 94 0.10 2.43 -10.00
CA CYS A 94 -1.12 3.04 -10.50
C CYS A 94 -2.18 1.99 -10.85
N HIS A 95 -3.46 2.37 -10.76
CA HIS A 95 -4.62 1.48 -10.88
C HIS A 95 -5.79 2.20 -11.54
N ASN A 96 -6.63 1.45 -12.25
CA ASN A 96 -7.73 2.02 -13.03
C ASN A 96 -8.92 2.44 -12.18
N SER A 97 -9.03 1.91 -10.96
CA SER A 97 -10.15 2.20 -10.05
C SER A 97 -9.70 2.19 -8.58
N LEU A 98 -10.47 2.87 -7.72
CA LEU A 98 -10.27 2.87 -6.28
C LEU A 98 -10.34 1.45 -5.71
N GLN A 99 -11.32 0.66 -6.17
CA GLN A 99 -11.56 -0.70 -5.70
C GLN A 99 -10.36 -1.61 -6.01
N GLU A 100 -9.82 -1.52 -7.23
CA GLU A 100 -8.63 -2.27 -7.65
C GLU A 100 -7.38 -1.86 -6.84
N ALA A 101 -7.20 -0.56 -6.60
CA ALA A 101 -6.09 -0.06 -5.78
C ALA A 101 -6.19 -0.55 -4.33
N VAL A 102 -7.38 -0.55 -3.74
CA VAL A 102 -7.60 -1.04 -2.36
C VAL A 102 -7.41 -2.54 -2.28
N GLU A 103 -7.94 -3.33 -3.23
CA GLU A 103 -7.70 -4.78 -3.28
C GLU A 103 -6.21 -5.09 -3.39
N SER A 104 -5.49 -4.40 -4.28
CA SER A 104 -4.04 -4.58 -4.48
C SER A 104 -3.23 -4.20 -3.23
N LEU A 105 -3.58 -3.10 -2.55
CA LEU A 105 -2.94 -2.69 -1.29
C LEU A 105 -3.05 -3.80 -0.22
N LEU A 106 -4.23 -4.41 -0.10
CA LEU A 106 -4.47 -5.48 0.87
C LEU A 106 -3.79 -6.81 0.48
N ASP A 107 -3.72 -7.11 -0.82
CA ASP A 107 -3.00 -8.28 -1.36
C ASP A 107 -1.51 -8.20 -1.04
N GLU A 108 -0.91 -7.01 -1.12
CA GLU A 108 0.48 -6.75 -0.73
C GLU A 108 0.76 -6.86 0.78
N GLY A 109 -0.30 -6.98 1.59
CA GLY A 109 -0.20 -7.23 3.03
C GLY A 109 -0.40 -5.99 3.91
N PHE A 110 -0.74 -4.83 3.35
CA PHE A 110 -1.11 -3.62 4.12
C PHE A 110 -2.54 -3.72 4.67
N ARG A 111 -2.73 -4.56 5.68
CA ARG A 111 -4.07 -5.03 6.13
C ARG A 111 -4.56 -4.43 7.45
N VAL A 112 -3.73 -3.66 8.14
CA VAL A 112 -4.05 -3.11 9.47
C VAL A 112 -4.25 -1.61 9.33
N PRO A 113 -5.48 -1.07 9.41
CA PRO A 113 -5.71 0.37 9.38
C PRO A 113 -4.91 1.07 10.50
N ASP A 114 -4.16 2.10 10.13
CA ASP A 114 -3.31 2.89 11.01
C ASP A 114 -3.36 4.37 10.60
N PRO A 115 -4.55 5.00 10.66
CA PRO A 115 -4.74 6.36 10.18
C PRO A 115 -3.83 7.35 10.92
N GLY A 116 -3.22 8.27 10.16
CA GLY A 116 -2.25 9.24 10.67
C GLY A 116 -0.85 8.68 10.87
N ALA A 117 -0.57 7.45 10.40
CA ALA A 117 0.79 6.90 10.43
C ALA A 117 1.79 7.80 9.69
N LEU A 118 1.40 8.38 8.54
CA LEU A 118 2.30 9.24 7.77
C LEU A 118 2.73 10.46 8.57
N ASP A 119 1.81 11.12 9.27
CA ASP A 119 2.12 12.28 10.11
C ASP A 119 3.05 11.89 11.27
N ARG A 120 2.77 10.77 11.94
CA ARG A 120 3.60 10.29 13.06
C ARG A 120 5.00 9.92 12.62
N ILE A 121 5.14 9.13 11.56
CA ILE A 121 6.44 8.62 11.09
C ILE A 121 7.22 9.73 10.37
N GLY A 122 6.53 10.55 9.56
CA GLY A 122 7.11 11.66 8.81
C GLY A 122 7.72 12.75 9.69
N ALA A 123 7.25 12.89 10.94
CA ALA A 123 7.82 13.82 11.91
C ALA A 123 9.10 13.31 12.59
N SER A 124 9.54 12.07 12.33
CA SER A 124 10.71 11.48 12.98
C SER A 124 12.05 11.94 12.37
N GLU A 125 13.10 11.95 13.18
CA GLU A 125 14.46 12.19 12.70
C GLU A 125 14.93 11.13 11.70
N ARG A 126 14.47 9.88 11.88
CA ARG A 126 14.78 8.76 10.99
C ARG A 126 14.24 9.02 9.59
N TRP A 127 12.99 9.43 9.48
CA TRP A 127 12.40 9.85 8.21
C TRP A 127 13.20 11.00 7.58
N ALA A 128 13.53 12.03 8.37
CA ALA A 128 14.31 13.16 7.87
C ALA A 128 15.69 12.74 7.31
N ARG A 129 16.36 11.77 7.94
CA ARG A 129 17.60 11.17 7.41
C ARG A 129 17.36 10.44 6.09
N GLY A 130 16.34 9.60 6.04
CA GLY A 130 16.01 8.83 4.85
C GLY A 130 15.63 9.71 3.65
N VAL A 131 14.90 10.81 3.87
CA VAL A 131 14.63 11.84 2.85
C VAL A 131 15.93 12.48 2.32
N ARG A 132 16.88 12.82 3.20
CA ARG A 132 18.18 13.35 2.76
C ARG A 132 18.95 12.33 1.92
N LEU A 133 18.95 11.07 2.33
CA LEU A 133 19.59 10.00 1.57
C LEU A 133 18.93 9.78 0.20
N ALA A 134 17.60 9.85 0.14
CA ALA A 134 16.86 9.76 -1.11
C ALA A 134 17.22 10.91 -2.06
N ALA A 135 17.37 12.14 -1.55
CA ALA A 135 17.80 13.29 -2.36
C ALA A 135 19.21 13.10 -2.95
N VAL A 136 20.15 12.53 -2.20
CA VAL A 136 21.49 12.20 -2.72
C VAL A 136 21.41 11.17 -3.85
N ARG A 137 20.61 10.12 -3.68
CA ARG A 137 20.38 9.10 -4.72
C ARG A 137 19.72 9.70 -5.96
N GLN A 138 18.78 10.61 -5.79
CA GLN A 138 18.12 11.31 -6.88
C GLN A 138 19.13 12.13 -7.71
N LYS A 139 20.04 12.88 -7.08
CA LYS A 139 21.11 13.60 -7.80
C LYS A 139 21.91 12.66 -8.71
N PHE A 140 22.24 11.45 -8.23
CA PHE A 140 22.97 10.46 -9.02
C PHE A 140 22.12 9.96 -10.20
N GLN A 141 20.84 9.63 -9.95
CA GLN A 141 19.91 9.19 -11.00
C GLN A 141 19.69 10.24 -12.09
N GLU A 142 19.74 11.52 -11.72
CA GLU A 142 19.66 12.66 -12.63
C GLU A 142 21.00 12.99 -13.31
N GLY A 143 22.09 12.27 -12.99
CA GLY A 143 23.41 12.48 -13.58
C GLY A 143 24.15 13.71 -13.06
N LEU A 144 23.72 14.30 -11.94
CA LEU A 144 24.31 15.51 -11.35
C LEU A 144 25.58 15.22 -10.54
N ILE A 145 25.74 13.99 -10.05
CA ILE A 145 26.91 13.52 -9.31
C ILE A 145 27.34 12.14 -9.81
N THR A 146 28.60 11.80 -9.60
CA THR A 146 29.12 10.45 -9.87
C THR A 146 28.66 9.45 -8.81
N TYR A 147 28.76 8.15 -9.13
CA TYR A 147 28.49 7.08 -8.17
C TYR A 147 29.38 7.19 -6.92
N GLN A 148 30.66 7.56 -7.08
CA GLN A 148 31.59 7.75 -5.96
C GLN A 148 31.15 8.90 -5.04
N GLN A 149 30.77 10.05 -5.61
CA GLN A 149 30.24 11.18 -4.84
C GLN A 149 28.94 10.83 -4.11
N MET A 150 28.06 10.04 -4.73
CA MET A 150 26.84 9.55 -4.08
C MET A 150 27.17 8.71 -2.83
N LEU A 151 28.17 7.83 -2.90
CA LEU A 151 28.59 7.02 -1.75
C LEU A 151 29.19 7.88 -0.63
N GLU A 152 30.05 8.85 -0.97
CA GLU A 152 30.67 9.77 -0.02
C GLU A 152 29.62 10.64 0.71
N GLU A 153 28.70 11.26 -0.03
CA GLU A 153 27.60 12.03 0.56
C GLU A 153 26.68 11.15 1.42
N ALA A 154 26.37 9.93 0.98
CA ALA A 154 25.53 9.00 1.73
C ALA A 154 26.19 8.53 3.04
N LEU A 155 27.50 8.28 3.04
CA LEU A 155 28.26 7.91 4.24
C LEU A 155 28.31 9.08 5.25
N ALA A 156 28.58 10.30 4.78
CA ALA A 156 28.60 11.48 5.63
C ALA A 156 27.26 11.72 6.36
N LEU A 157 26.13 11.34 5.74
CA LEU A 157 24.81 11.42 6.37
C LEU A 157 24.56 10.35 7.45
N GLN A 158 25.34 9.27 7.48
CA GLN A 158 25.25 8.22 8.50
C GLN A 158 26.11 8.53 9.74
N GLU A 159 27.19 9.31 9.59
CA GLU A 159 28.14 9.61 10.67
C GLU A 159 27.69 10.78 11.60
N VAL A 160 26.68 11.56 11.21
CA VAL A 160 26.18 12.72 11.97
C VAL A 160 25.06 12.32 12.96
N ALA A 161 25.14 11.13 13.56
CA ALA A 161 24.14 10.59 14.50
C ALA A 161 24.74 10.27 15.87
#